data_AF-A0A1F5XZN1-F1
#
_entry.id   AF-A0A1F5XZN1-F1
#
_cell.length_a   1.000
_cell.length_b   1.000
_cell.length_c   1.000
_cell.angle_alpha   90.00
_cell.angle_beta   90.00
_cell.angle_gamma   90.00
#
_symmetry.space_group_name_H-M   'P 1'
#
loop_
_entity.id
_entity.type
_entity.pdbx_description
1 polymer ?
#
loop_
_entity_poly.entity_id
_entity_poly.type
_entity_poly.pdbx_seq_one_letter_code
_entity_poly.pdbx_strand_id
1 'polypeptide(L)'
;MISKLNKRYLVQIASKVGGERKKRLAKKNPEECLTSLLKTISDEAHRPNAILQFTVERSLYDDTVKEARQFLQRYKRKSVRKKVLSATR
;
A
#
# COMPACT_ATOMS: atom_id res chain seq x y z
N MET A 1 -6.43 -18.58 22.66
CA MET A 1 -5.68 -19.53 21.82
C MET A 1 -5.89 -19.24 20.34
N ILE A 2 -4.84 -18.79 19.67
CA ILE A 2 -4.81 -18.54 18.22
C ILE A 2 -4.90 -19.87 17.44
N SER A 3 -5.74 -19.91 16.39
CA SER A 3 -5.88 -21.08 15.52
C SER A 3 -4.58 -21.42 14.77
N LYS A 4 -4.38 -22.67 14.37
CA LYS A 4 -3.19 -23.11 13.61
C LYS A 4 -2.97 -22.29 12.33
N LEU A 5 -4.05 -21.93 11.63
CA LEU A 5 -4.01 -21.12 10.41
C LEU A 5 -3.53 -19.69 10.73
N ASN A 6 -4.13 -19.05 11.74
CA ASN A 6 -3.77 -17.71 12.17
C ASN A 6 -2.34 -17.65 12.72
N LYS A 7 -1.86 -18.72 13.37
CA LYS A 7 -0.47 -18.84 13.81
C LYS A 7 0.50 -18.86 12.62
N ARG A 8 0.16 -19.55 11.52
CA ARG A 8 0.99 -19.56 10.30
C ARG A 8 1.07 -18.17 9.68
N TYR A 9 -0.07 -17.48 9.56
CA TYR A 9 -0.08 -16.11 9.04
C TYR A 9 0.71 -15.17 9.93
N LEU A 10 0.57 -15.27 11.25
CA LEU A 10 1.33 -14.46 12.18
C LEU A 10 2.85 -14.69 12.05
N VAL A 11 3.30 -15.94 11.89
CA VAL A 11 4.73 -16.24 11.68
C VAL A 11 5.24 -15.64 10.38
N GLN A 12 4.45 -15.68 9.29
CA GLN A 12 4.83 -15.08 8.02
C GLN A 12 4.93 -13.55 8.13
N ILE A 13 3.93 -12.91 8.74
CA ILE A 13 3.92 -11.46 8.98
C ILE A 13 5.09 -11.06 9.87
N ALA A 14 5.28 -11.75 11.00
CA ALA A 14 6.37 -11.48 11.93
C ALA A 14 7.75 -11.64 11.29
N SER A 15 7.91 -12.61 10.38
CA SER A 15 9.14 -12.80 9.62
C SER A 15 9.42 -11.66 8.64
N LYS A 16 8.39 -11.10 8.02
CA LYS A 16 8.53 -9.99 7.06
C LYS A 16 8.76 -8.65 7.75
N VAL A 17 8.04 -8.38 8.84
CA VAL A 17 8.01 -7.05 9.45
C VAL A 17 8.99 -6.92 10.61
N GLY A 18 9.20 -7.98 11.39
CA GLY A 18 10.04 -7.97 12.60
C GLY A 18 11.27 -8.89 12.52
N GLY A 19 11.54 -9.45 11.34
CA GLY A 19 12.66 -10.35 11.10
C GLY A 19 12.64 -11.62 11.96
N GLU A 20 13.81 -12.23 12.11
CA GLU A 20 13.91 -13.58 12.66
C GLU A 20 13.62 -13.66 14.17
N ARG A 21 13.81 -12.54 14.89
CA ARG A 21 13.46 -12.42 16.31
C ARG A 21 11.94 -12.52 16.51
N LYS A 22 11.14 -11.74 15.79
CA LYS A 22 9.67 -11.78 15.93
C LYS A 22 9.08 -13.07 15.35
N LYS A 23 9.68 -13.66 14.32
CA LYS A 23 9.29 -14.99 13.83
C LYS A 23 9.44 -16.07 14.89
N ARG A 24 10.55 -16.09 15.65
CA ARG A 24 10.75 -17.02 16.78
C ARG A 24 9.72 -16.78 17.88
N LEU A 25 9.41 -15.52 18.18
CA LEU A 25 8.37 -15.15 19.14
C LEU A 25 6.98 -15.66 18.68
N ALA A 26 6.60 -15.46 17.42
CA ALA A 26 5.34 -15.96 16.87
C ALA A 26 5.20 -17.50 16.93
N LYS A 27 6.32 -18.24 16.84
CA LYS A 27 6.31 -19.70 16.97
C LYS A 27 6.13 -20.15 18.43
N LYS A 28 6.82 -19.51 19.37
CA LYS A 28 6.79 -19.84 20.80
C LYS A 28 5.54 -19.30 21.50
N ASN A 29 5.29 -18.00 21.36
CA ASN A 29 4.18 -17.29 21.99
C ASN A 29 3.47 -16.38 20.96
N PRO A 30 2.50 -16.91 20.20
CA PRO A 30 1.83 -16.17 19.15
C PRO A 30 0.97 -15.01 19.68
N GLU A 31 0.40 -15.13 20.87
CA GLU A 31 -0.47 -14.08 21.45
C GLU A 31 0.34 -12.85 21.85
N GLU A 32 1.50 -13.06 22.47
CA GLU A 32 2.45 -11.99 22.79
C GLU A 32 2.99 -11.31 21.53
N CYS A 33 3.35 -12.10 20.50
CA CYS A 33 3.82 -11.56 19.24
C CYS A 33 2.75 -10.71 18.54
N LEU A 34 1.49 -11.16 18.53
CA LEU A 34 0.38 -10.42 17.95
C LEU A 34 0.14 -9.11 18.71
N THR A 35 0.11 -9.17 20.04
CA THR A 35 -0.06 -7.98 20.89
C THR A 35 1.05 -6.96 20.66
N SER A 36 2.29 -7.42 20.57
CA SER A 36 3.45 -6.56 20.28
C SER A 36 3.34 -5.89 18.92
N LEU A 37 2.90 -6.61 17.87
CA LEU A 37 2.70 -6.04 16.53
C LEU A 37 1.56 -5.02 16.52
N LEU A 38 0.45 -5.31 17.18
CA LEU A 38 -0.68 -4.38 17.28
C LEU A 38 -0.30 -3.10 18.02
N LYS A 39 0.50 -3.20 19.09
CA LYS A 39 1.05 -2.01 19.77
C LYS A 39 1.91 -1.17 18.84
N THR A 40 2.84 -1.79 18.10
CA THR A 40 3.67 -1.06 17.13
C THR A 40 2.83 -0.33 16.08
N ILE A 41 1.80 -0.98 15.53
CA ILE A 41 0.88 -0.35 14.56
C ILE A 41 0.12 0.81 15.21
N SER A 42 -0.37 0.62 16.44
CA SER A 42 -1.06 1.69 17.17
C SER A 42 -0.16 2.90 17.40
N ASP A 43 1.08 2.67 17.81
CA ASP A 43 2.06 3.72 18.09
C ASP A 43 2.46 4.47 16.81
N GLU A 44 2.60 3.77 15.68
CA GLU A 44 2.84 4.38 14.37
C GLU A 44 1.64 5.17 13.85
N ALA A 45 0.42 4.64 14.01
CA ALA A 45 -0.80 5.33 13.62
C ALA A 45 -1.03 6.63 14.42
N HIS A 46 -0.59 6.67 15.67
CA HIS A 46 -0.67 7.86 16.52
C HIS A 46 0.48 8.85 16.31
N ARG A 47 1.47 8.56 15.45
CA ARG A 47 2.51 9.53 15.11
C ARG A 47 1.96 10.55 14.08
N PRO A 48 1.95 11.86 14.39
CA PRO A 48 1.47 12.90 13.48
C PRO A 48 2.15 12.86 12.11
N ASN A 49 3.44 12.50 12.10
CA ASN A 49 4.26 12.44 10.88
C ASN A 49 3.86 11.31 9.93
N ALA A 50 3.31 10.19 10.42
CA ALA A 50 2.87 9.09 9.57
C ALA A 50 1.56 9.44 8.85
N ILE A 51 0.65 10.13 9.54
CA ILE A 51 -0.59 10.69 8.95
C ILE A 51 -0.24 11.76 7.91
N LEU A 52 0.71 12.65 8.24
CA LEU A 52 1.19 13.66 7.29
C LEU A 52 1.85 13.04 6.06
N GLN A 53 2.73 12.04 6.22
CA GLN A 53 3.35 11.34 5.09
C GLN A 53 2.32 10.64 4.20
N PHE A 54 1.36 9.91 4.80
CA PHE A 54 0.29 9.27 4.04
C PHE A 54 -0.57 10.30 3.27
N THR A 55 -0.84 11.45 3.87
CA THR A 55 -1.61 12.53 3.23
C THR A 55 -0.84 13.20 2.09
N VAL A 56 0.48 13.37 2.24
CA VAL A 56 1.35 13.93 1.20
C VAL A 56 1.50 12.93 0.05
N GLU A 57 1.80 11.66 0.33
CA GLU A 57 1.92 10.61 -0.69
C GLU A 57 0.63 10.43 -1.49
N ARG A 58 -0.52 10.48 -0.81
CA ARG A 58 -1.83 10.40 -1.46
C ARG A 58 -2.12 11.61 -2.35
N SER A 59 -1.81 12.83 -1.88
CA SER A 59 -1.98 14.05 -2.69
C SER A 59 -1.13 14.00 -3.96
N LEU A 60 0.14 13.58 -3.84
CA LEU A 60 1.03 13.42 -5.00
C LEU A 60 0.55 12.34 -5.96
N TYR A 61 0.02 11.22 -5.45
CA TYR A 61 -0.56 10.17 -6.28
C TYR A 61 -1.80 10.64 -7.04
N ASP A 62 -2.70 11.36 -6.38
CA ASP A 62 -3.92 11.87 -7.01
C ASP A 62 -3.61 12.90 -8.10
N ASP A 63 -2.61 13.77 -7.88
CA ASP A 63 -2.15 14.74 -8.87
C ASP A 63 -1.51 14.05 -10.09
N THR A 64 -0.63 13.06 -9.88
CA THR A 64 -0.02 12.31 -10.98
C THR A 64 -1.04 11.51 -11.78
N VAL A 65 -2.05 10.93 -11.14
CA VAL A 65 -3.17 10.25 -11.83
C VAL A 65 -4.01 11.25 -12.66
N LYS A 66 -4.26 12.44 -12.13
CA LYS A 66 -4.99 13.50 -12.83
C LYS A 66 -4.23 13.96 -14.07
N GLU A 67 -2.92 14.17 -13.98
CA GLU A 67 -2.05 14.52 -15.11
C GLU A 67 -2.03 13.41 -16.17
N ALA A 68 -1.87 12.15 -15.76
CA ALA A 68 -1.89 11.01 -16.67
C ALA A 68 -3.23 10.90 -17.42
N ARG A 69 -4.35 11.13 -16.73
CA ARG A 69 -5.69 11.17 -17.35
C ARG A 69 -5.83 12.30 -18.37
N GLN A 70 -5.35 13.50 -18.05
CA GLN A 70 -5.36 14.63 -18.99
C GLN A 70 -4.50 14.35 -20.22
N PHE A 71 -3.34 13.74 -20.04
CA PHE A 71 -2.45 13.35 -21.13
C PHE A 71 -3.12 12.34 -22.06
N LEU A 72 -3.74 11.30 -21.51
CA LEU A 72 -4.50 10.30 -22.27
C LEU A 72 -5.67 10.92 -23.05
N GLN A 73 -6.41 11.85 -22.44
CA GLN A 73 -7.50 12.55 -23.14
C GLN A 73 -6.97 13.39 -24.31
N ARG A 74 -5.87 14.13 -24.12
CA ARG A 74 -5.22 14.92 -25.19
C ARG A 74 -4.73 14.01 -26.31
N TYR A 75 -4.15 12.86 -25.98
CA TYR A 75 -3.68 11.89 -26.96
C TYR A 75 -4.84 11.31 -27.78
N LYS A 76 -5.93 10.87 -27.12
CA LYS A 76 -7.15 10.39 -27.79
C LYS A 76 -7.75 11.45 -28.72
N ARG A 77 -7.79 12.72 -28.31
CA ARG A 77 -8.28 13.81 -29.17
C ARG A 77 -7.38 14.03 -30.39
N LYS A 78 -6.06 13.93 -30.24
CA LYS A 78 -5.11 14.05 -31.36
C LYS A 78 -5.19 12.87 -32.33
N SER A 79 -5.36 11.64 -31.84
CA SER A 79 -5.48 10.45 -32.69
C SER A 79 -6.77 10.46 -33.50
N VAL A 80 -7.90 10.87 -32.89
CA VAL A 80 -9.19 11.03 -33.58
C VAL A 80 -9.09 12.11 -34.68
N ARG A 81 -8.49 13.27 -34.39
CA ARG A 81 -8.28 14.32 -35.41
C ARG A 81 -7.45 13.83 -36.59
N LYS A 82 -6.37 13.09 -36.36
CA LYS A 82 -5.55 12.52 -37.45
C LYS A 82 -6.33 11.53 -38.32
N LYS A 83 -7.16 10.68 -37.70
CA LYS A 83 -7.97 9.67 -38.42
C LYS A 83 -9.07 10.31 -39.30
N VAL A 84 -9.67 11.41 -38.83
CA VAL A 84 -10.66 12.17 -39.61
C VAL A 84 -10.00 12.85 -40.82
N LEU A 85 -8.83 13.47 -40.64
CA LEU A 85 -8.09 14.13 -41.72
C LEU A 85 -7.53 13.17 -42.79
N SER A 86 -7.29 11.91 -42.45
CA SER A 86 -6.87 10.88 -43.41
C SER A 86 -8.02 10.22 -44.15
N ALA A 87 -9.26 10.39 -43.70
CA ALA A 87 -10.46 9.78 -44.29
C ALA A 87 -11.22 10.73 -45.24
N THR A 88 -10.83 12.01 -45.28
CA THR A 88 -11.39 13.06 -46.17
C THR A 88 -10.48 13.38 -47.37
N ARG A 89 -9.48 12.55 -47.65
CA ARG A 89 -8.72 12.52 -48.90
C ARG A 89 -9.10 11.27 -49.68
#